data_AF-A0A7V6T244-F1
#
_entry.id   AF-A0A7V6T244-F1
#
_cell.length_a   1.000
_cell.length_b   1.000
_cell.length_c   1.000
_cell.angle_alpha   90.00
_cell.angle_beta   90.00
_cell.angle_gamma   90.00
#
_symmetry.space_group_name_H-M   'P 1'
#
loop_
_entity.id
_entity.type
_entity.pdbx_description
1 polymer ?
#
loop_
_entity_poly.entity_id
_entity_poly.type
_entity_poly.pdbx_seq_one_letter_code
_entity_poly.pdbx_strand_id
1 'polypeptide(L)'
;MVTTLVVALLTALASLVHIPVGDSDFRVTLGMVVMMAGYLILKKTKIIRLAFFSGLFVGLLRIAVAAIRGTTLTPLLAGSLLLEFFFYIGYGVLYRYTVELNKSIYKIPLVFSLVICDFGGNAIEYLLRFLYAAEVWKDTSLVTILIAAFVRSIVIILCVFLYRRFIEPRIPLKEEVSP
;
A
#
# COMPACT_ATOMS: atom_id res chain seq x y z
N MET A 1 -11.39 11.22 10.72
CA MET A 1 -12.09 10.49 9.64
C MET A 1 -11.82 11.14 8.28
N VAL A 2 -12.02 12.45 8.14
CA VAL A 2 -11.70 13.21 6.91
C VAL A 2 -10.29 12.94 6.39
N THR A 3 -9.26 13.03 7.24
CA THR A 3 -7.86 12.75 6.85
C THR A 3 -7.66 11.35 6.26
N THR A 4 -8.33 10.34 6.79
CA THR A 4 -8.26 8.96 6.28
C THR A 4 -8.83 8.87 4.86
N LEU A 5 -9.96 9.54 4.62
CA LEU A 5 -10.61 9.54 3.30
C LEU A 5 -9.78 10.30 2.26
N VAL A 6 -9.19 11.43 2.65
CA VAL A 6 -8.30 12.19 1.76
C VAL A 6 -7.09 11.36 1.37
N VAL A 7 -6.40 10.73 2.33
CA VAL A 7 -5.25 9.86 2.02
C VAL A 7 -5.69 8.66 1.18
N ALA A 8 -6.82 8.03 1.47
CA ALA A 8 -7.34 6.91 0.67
C ALA A 8 -7.65 7.33 -0.78
N LEU A 9 -8.19 8.54 -0.99
CA LEU A 9 -8.47 9.07 -2.32
C LEU A 9 -7.17 9.36 -3.09
N LEU A 10 -6.19 9.98 -2.43
CA LEU A 10 -4.87 10.23 -3.01
C LEU A 10 -4.17 8.91 -3.36
N THR A 11 -4.28 7.90 -2.49
CA THR A 11 -3.80 6.54 -2.74
C THR A 11 -4.44 5.94 -3.99
N ALA A 12 -5.77 6.06 -4.13
CA ALA A 12 -6.46 5.56 -5.32
C ALA A 12 -5.95 6.25 -6.59
N LEU A 13 -5.89 7.59 -6.62
CA LEU A 13 -5.36 8.33 -7.76
C LEU A 13 -3.91 7.92 -8.10
N ALA A 14 -3.07 7.79 -7.08
CA ALA A 14 -1.68 7.37 -7.24
C ALA A 14 -1.53 5.92 -7.73
N SER A 15 -2.49 5.04 -7.43
CA SER A 15 -2.47 3.64 -7.88
C SER A 15 -2.60 3.49 -9.40
N LEU A 16 -3.11 4.51 -10.10
CA LEU A 16 -3.16 4.51 -11.56
C LEU A 16 -1.75 4.52 -12.16
N VAL A 17 -0.81 5.15 -11.46
CA VAL A 17 0.61 5.14 -11.85
C VAL A 17 1.25 3.88 -11.28
N HIS A 18 1.77 3.05 -12.17
CA HIS A 18 2.48 1.85 -11.79
C HIS A 18 3.70 1.66 -12.67
N ILE A 19 4.77 1.16 -12.06
CA ILE A 19 6.01 0.84 -12.75
C ILE A 19 6.05 -0.68 -12.89
N PRO A 20 6.08 -1.23 -14.12
CA PRO A 20 6.27 -2.67 -14.32
C PRO A 20 7.68 -3.05 -13.86
N VAL A 21 7.82 -4.17 -13.15
CA VAL A 21 9.12 -4.69 -12.71
C VAL A 21 9.42 -5.98 -13.44
N GLY A 22 10.36 -5.89 -14.41
CA GLY A 22 10.71 -6.99 -15.31
C GLY A 22 9.59 -7.36 -16.29
N ASP A 23 9.64 -8.58 -16.82
CA ASP A 23 8.60 -9.17 -17.66
C ASP A 23 7.44 -9.80 -16.86
N SER A 24 7.49 -9.66 -15.53
CA SER A 24 6.42 -10.14 -14.66
C SER A 24 5.26 -9.14 -14.64
N ASP A 25 4.04 -9.64 -14.43
CA ASP A 25 2.86 -8.81 -14.21
C ASP A 25 2.87 -8.05 -12.87
N PHE A 26 4.00 -8.11 -12.14
CA PHE A 26 4.17 -7.43 -10.87
C PHE A 26 4.45 -5.95 -11.06
N ARG A 27 3.64 -5.13 -10.39
CA ARG A 27 3.61 -3.69 -10.56
C ARG A 27 3.93 -3.03 -9.23
N VAL A 28 4.94 -2.17 -9.22
CA VAL A 28 5.13 -1.25 -8.09
C VAL A 28 4.09 -0.15 -8.25
N THR A 29 3.01 -0.25 -7.49
CA THR A 29 1.93 0.74 -7.49
C THR A 29 2.27 1.90 -6.57
N LEU A 30 2.16 3.12 -7.08
CA LEU A 30 2.41 4.32 -6.30
C LEU A 30 1.35 4.53 -5.20
N GLY A 31 0.17 3.92 -5.34
CA GLY A 31 -0.88 3.95 -4.33
C GLY A 31 -0.42 3.47 -2.96
N MET A 32 0.26 2.33 -2.90
CA MET A 32 0.78 1.78 -1.64
C MET A 32 1.82 2.71 -0.99
N VAL A 33 2.68 3.33 -1.82
CA VAL A 33 3.66 4.32 -1.35
C VAL A 33 2.96 5.51 -0.71
N VAL A 34 1.95 6.07 -1.38
CA VAL A 34 1.19 7.23 -0.91
C VAL A 34 0.43 6.90 0.38
N MET A 35 -0.20 5.73 0.47
CA MET A 35 -0.90 5.32 1.69
C MET A 35 0.05 5.30 2.88
N MET A 36 1.21 4.65 2.74
CA MET A 36 2.12 4.42 3.85
C MET A 36 2.89 5.68 4.23
N ALA A 37 3.37 6.45 3.23
CA ALA A 37 4.00 7.74 3.48
C ALA A 37 3.00 8.70 4.15
N GLY A 38 1.76 8.78 3.66
CA GLY A 38 0.70 9.59 4.24
C GLY A 38 0.41 9.19 5.69
N TYR A 39 0.35 7.89 6.00
CA TYR A 39 0.22 7.41 7.36
C TYR A 39 1.40 7.84 8.25
N LEU A 40 2.65 7.65 7.80
CA LEU A 40 3.86 7.96 8.57
C LEU A 40 4.08 9.45 8.82
N ILE A 41 3.60 10.29 7.90
CA ILE A 41 3.63 11.75 8.00
C ILE A 41 2.53 12.23 8.94
N LEU A 42 1.29 11.78 8.72
CA LEU A 42 0.15 12.36 9.42
C LEU A 42 -0.07 11.77 10.82
N LYS A 43 0.30 10.50 11.06
CA LYS A 43 0.19 9.72 12.32
C LYS A 43 -1.14 9.79 13.09
N LYS A 44 -2.17 10.45 12.55
CA LYS A 44 -3.47 10.71 13.20
C LYS A 44 -4.54 9.67 12.86
N THR A 45 -4.21 8.66 12.07
CA THR A 45 -5.18 7.71 11.49
C THR A 45 -4.86 6.27 11.89
N LYS A 46 -5.88 5.48 12.23
CA LYS A 46 -5.71 4.03 12.50
C LYS A 46 -5.33 3.31 11.21
N ILE A 47 -4.21 2.58 11.19
CA ILE A 47 -3.67 1.95 9.97
C ILE A 47 -4.68 1.00 9.30
N ILE A 48 -5.37 0.15 10.05
CA ILE A 48 -6.35 -0.80 9.49
C ILE A 48 -7.48 -0.05 8.76
N ARG A 49 -7.97 1.05 9.35
CA ARG A 49 -9.05 1.83 8.74
C ARG A 49 -8.55 2.48 7.44
N LEU A 50 -7.34 3.01 7.45
CA LEU A 50 -6.74 3.60 6.25
C LEU A 50 -6.52 2.56 5.15
N ALA A 51 -5.99 1.38 5.50
CA ALA A 51 -5.79 0.26 4.60
C ALA A 51 -7.10 -0.19 3.94
N PHE A 52 -8.16 -0.36 4.74
CA PHE A 52 -9.48 -0.73 4.23
C PHE A 52 -10.02 0.28 3.21
N PHE A 53 -10.07 1.57 3.56
CA PHE A 53 -10.59 2.59 2.65
C PHE A 53 -9.71 2.79 1.42
N SER A 54 -8.39 2.68 1.57
CA SER A 54 -7.45 2.79 0.45
C SER A 54 -7.64 1.66 -0.54
N GLY A 55 -7.69 0.40 -0.07
CA GLY A 55 -7.97 -0.75 -0.94
C GLY A 55 -9.32 -0.61 -1.64
N LEU A 56 -10.37 -0.19 -0.91
CA LEU A 56 -11.70 0.00 -1.48
C LEU A 56 -11.70 1.05 -2.59
N PHE A 57 -11.11 2.24 -2.34
CA PHE A 57 -11.09 3.33 -3.31
C PHE A 57 -10.21 3.01 -4.51
N VAL A 58 -9.07 2.32 -4.31
CA VAL A 58 -8.24 1.82 -5.41
C VAL A 58 -9.04 0.90 -6.31
N GLY A 59 -9.72 -0.09 -5.74
CA GLY A 59 -10.56 -1.03 -6.49
C GLY A 59 -11.66 -0.32 -7.28
N LEU A 60 -12.42 0.57 -6.61
CA LEU A 60 -13.49 1.34 -7.26
C LEU A 60 -12.97 2.24 -8.39
N LEU A 61 -11.84 2.92 -8.18
CA LEU A 61 -11.26 3.80 -9.20
C LEU A 61 -10.81 2.99 -10.42
N ARG A 62 -10.18 1.82 -10.21
CA ARG A 62 -9.77 0.96 -11.32
C ARG A 62 -10.96 0.42 -12.11
N ILE A 63 -12.06 0.07 -11.44
CA ILE A 63 -13.31 -0.31 -12.11
C ILE A 63 -13.83 0.86 -12.95
N ALA A 64 -13.86 2.07 -12.39
CA ALA A 64 -14.31 3.26 -13.11
C ALA A 64 -13.43 3.53 -14.35
N VAL A 65 -12.11 3.43 -14.22
CA VAL A 65 -11.18 3.61 -15.35
C VAL A 65 -11.35 2.52 -16.40
N ALA A 66 -11.54 1.26 -16.00
CA ALA A 66 -11.81 0.15 -16.92
C ALA A 66 -13.12 0.36 -17.70
N ALA A 67 -14.17 0.81 -17.01
CA ALA A 67 -15.46 1.13 -17.63
C ALA A 67 -15.34 2.28 -18.64
N ILE A 68 -14.63 3.37 -18.30
CA ILE A 68 -14.38 4.50 -19.21
C ILE A 68 -13.60 4.07 -20.45
N ARG A 69 -12.66 3.13 -20.31
CA ARG A 69 -11.86 2.56 -21.42
C ARG A 69 -12.62 1.51 -22.23
N GLY A 70 -13.88 1.22 -21.91
CA GLY A 70 -14.67 0.19 -22.59
C GLY A 70 -14.16 -1.23 -22.34
N THR A 71 -13.38 -1.46 -21.29
CA THR A 71 -12.86 -2.80 -20.95
C THR A 71 -13.98 -3.63 -20.32
N THR A 72 -14.24 -4.83 -20.84
CA THR A 72 -15.24 -5.74 -20.26
C THR A 72 -14.78 -6.23 -18.90
N LEU A 73 -15.69 -6.20 -17.92
CA LEU A 73 -15.44 -6.75 -16.58
C LEU A 73 -15.41 -8.28 -16.65
N THR A 74 -14.24 -8.83 -16.91
CA THR A 74 -14.03 -10.28 -16.89
C THR A 74 -13.87 -10.77 -15.45
N PRO A 75 -14.18 -12.05 -15.16
CA PRO A 75 -13.90 -12.66 -13.86
C PRO A 75 -12.43 -12.54 -13.44
N LEU A 76 -11.51 -12.55 -14.41
CA LEU A 76 -10.08 -12.35 -14.18
C LEU A 76 -9.77 -10.94 -13.64
N LEU A 77 -10.36 -9.91 -14.26
CA LEU A 77 -10.20 -8.53 -13.81
C LEU A 77 -10.80 -8.35 -12.41
N ALA A 78 -12.00 -8.86 -12.18
CA ALA A 78 -12.66 -8.81 -10.87
C ALA A 78 -11.82 -9.51 -9.77
N GLY A 79 -11.25 -10.68 -10.08
CA GLY A 79 -10.35 -11.40 -9.19
C GLY A 79 -9.09 -10.59 -8.85
N SER A 80 -8.45 -9.98 -9.85
CA SER A 80 -7.25 -9.14 -9.64
C SER A 80 -7.50 -7.94 -8.73
N LEU A 81 -8.67 -7.29 -8.85
CA LEU A 81 -9.06 -6.14 -8.04
C LEU A 81 -9.34 -6.54 -6.58
N LEU A 82 -9.98 -7.70 -6.40
CA LEU A 82 -10.27 -8.26 -5.09
C LEU A 82 -8.97 -8.66 -4.37
N LEU A 83 -8.01 -9.22 -5.09
CA LEU A 83 -6.69 -9.54 -4.56
C LEU A 83 -5.91 -8.29 -4.16
N GLU A 84 -5.92 -7.24 -4.98
CA GLU A 84 -5.32 -5.96 -4.62
C GLU A 84 -5.96 -5.36 -3.36
N PHE A 85 -7.28 -5.47 -3.19
CA PHE A 85 -7.96 -5.08 -1.96
C PHE A 85 -7.43 -5.84 -0.72
N PHE A 86 -7.25 -7.17 -0.84
CA PHE A 86 -6.67 -7.97 0.23
C PHE A 86 -5.20 -7.64 0.50
N PHE A 87 -4.43 -7.27 -0.53
CA PHE A 87 -3.07 -6.77 -0.35
C PHE A 87 -3.03 -5.56 0.58
N TYR A 88 -3.86 -4.53 0.34
CA TYR A 88 -3.90 -3.33 1.19
C TYR A 88 -4.27 -3.67 2.65
N ILE A 89 -5.30 -4.49 2.86
CA ILE A 89 -5.72 -4.91 4.20
C ILE A 89 -4.63 -5.74 4.88
N GLY A 90 -4.08 -6.72 4.18
CA GLY A 90 -3.00 -7.58 4.67
C GLY A 90 -1.79 -6.76 5.10
N TYR A 91 -1.38 -5.79 4.28
CA TYR A 91 -0.34 -4.84 4.63
C TYR A 91 -0.66 -4.10 5.93
N GLY A 92 -1.85 -3.49 6.03
CA GLY A 92 -2.25 -2.72 7.21
C GLY A 92 -2.31 -3.54 8.48
N VAL A 93 -2.74 -4.80 8.39
CA VAL A 93 -2.73 -5.76 9.51
C VAL A 93 -1.31 -6.10 9.92
N LEU A 94 -0.45 -6.49 8.97
CA LEU A 94 0.96 -6.81 9.24
C LEU A 94 1.68 -5.62 9.87
N TYR A 95 1.45 -4.41 9.37
CA TYR A 95 2.06 -3.19 9.91
C TYR A 95 1.63 -2.94 11.35
N ARG A 96 0.34 -3.14 11.66
CA ARG A 96 -0.16 -3.01 13.02
C ARG A 96 0.57 -3.95 13.98
N TYR A 97 0.78 -5.21 13.60
CA TYR A 97 1.44 -6.18 14.48
C TYR A 97 2.96 -6.01 14.55
N THR A 98 3.61 -5.73 13.42
CA THR A 98 5.08 -5.64 13.34
C THR A 98 5.63 -4.31 13.85
N VAL A 99 4.83 -3.24 13.81
CA VAL A 99 5.25 -1.88 14.19
C VAL A 99 4.42 -1.31 15.34
N GLU A 100 3.10 -1.15 15.18
CA GLU A 100 2.29 -0.42 16.18
C GLU A 100 2.18 -1.17 17.52
N LEU A 101 1.98 -2.49 17.47
CA LEU A 101 1.77 -3.34 18.65
C LEU A 101 3.04 -4.07 19.11
N ASN A 102 4.17 -3.85 18.43
CA ASN A 102 5.39 -4.56 18.73
C ASN A 102 6.01 -4.06 20.06
N LYS A 103 5.94 -4.90 21.08
CA LYS A 103 6.52 -4.68 22.42
C LYS A 103 7.86 -5.41 22.62
N SER A 104 8.44 -5.97 21.55
CA SER A 104 9.73 -6.68 21.63
C SER A 104 10.83 -5.77 22.17
N ILE A 105 11.72 -6.36 22.97
CA ILE A 105 12.94 -5.71 23.45
C ILE A 105 13.83 -5.34 22.26
N TYR A 106 13.92 -6.24 21.27
CA TYR A 106 14.65 -6.00 20.02
C TYR A 106 13.69 -5.48 18.96
N LYS A 107 13.73 -4.17 18.71
CA LYS A 107 12.90 -3.51 17.70
C LYS A 107 13.48 -3.72 16.30
N ILE A 108 12.62 -4.14 15.38
CA ILE A 108 12.96 -4.25 13.96
C ILE A 108 13.03 -2.82 13.38
N PRO A 109 14.07 -2.46 12.61
CA PRO A 109 14.13 -1.16 11.94
C PRO A 109 12.95 -0.99 10.99
N LEU A 110 12.41 0.23 10.90
CA LEU A 110 11.19 0.51 10.12
C LEU A 110 11.27 0.01 8.68
N VAL A 111 12.42 0.16 8.00
CA VAL A 111 12.64 -0.35 6.63
C VAL A 111 12.28 -1.82 6.54
N PHE A 112 12.81 -2.65 7.44
CA PHE A 112 12.57 -4.09 7.43
C PHE A 112 11.13 -4.43 7.76
N SER A 113 10.50 -3.70 8.69
CA SER A 113 9.06 -3.87 8.95
C SER A 113 8.22 -3.58 7.71
N LEU A 114 8.52 -2.51 6.97
CA LEU A 114 7.81 -2.18 5.72
C LEU A 114 8.01 -3.27 4.65
N VAL A 115 9.22 -3.82 4.53
CA VAL A 115 9.51 -4.92 3.59
C VAL A 115 8.73 -6.18 3.97
N ILE A 116 8.68 -6.54 5.25
CA ILE A 116 7.88 -7.68 5.74
C ILE A 116 6.40 -7.47 5.46
N CYS A 117 5.88 -6.24 5.64
CA CYS A 117 4.48 -5.92 5.36
C CYS A 117 4.16 -6.04 3.87
N ASP A 118 5.03 -5.52 3.00
CA ASP A 118 4.84 -5.56 1.55
C ASP A 118 4.96 -6.99 1.03
N PHE A 119 6.03 -7.68 1.40
CA PHE A 119 6.23 -9.09 1.06
C PHE A 119 5.07 -9.95 1.57
N GLY A 120 4.65 -9.79 2.81
CA GLY A 120 3.55 -10.54 3.40
C GLY A 120 2.19 -10.23 2.75
N GLY A 121 1.90 -8.97 2.44
CA GLY A 121 0.69 -8.59 1.71
C GLY A 121 0.64 -9.24 0.33
N ASN A 122 1.74 -9.20 -0.42
CA ASN A 122 1.83 -9.83 -1.73
C ASN A 122 1.85 -11.36 -1.65
N ALA A 123 2.39 -11.94 -0.57
CA ALA A 123 2.33 -13.38 -0.32
C ALA A 123 0.90 -13.85 -0.01
N ILE A 124 0.09 -13.05 0.71
CA ILE A 124 -1.34 -13.32 0.92
C ILE A 124 -2.06 -13.32 -0.43
N GLU A 125 -1.82 -12.31 -1.26
CA GLU A 125 -2.36 -12.26 -2.62
C GLU A 125 -1.95 -13.49 -3.44
N TYR A 126 -0.67 -13.88 -3.42
CA TYR A 126 -0.17 -15.07 -4.09
C TYR A 126 -0.85 -16.35 -3.58
N LEU A 127 -1.01 -16.50 -2.27
CA LEU A 127 -1.69 -17.65 -1.66
C LEU A 127 -3.17 -17.72 -2.05
N LEU A 128 -3.88 -16.59 -2.02
CA LEU A 128 -5.29 -16.51 -2.42
C LEU A 128 -5.46 -16.87 -3.91
N ARG A 129 -4.52 -16.46 -4.77
CA ARG A 129 -4.46 -16.86 -6.18
C ARG A 129 -4.26 -18.37 -6.34
N PHE A 130 -3.33 -18.95 -5.58
CA PHE A 130 -3.05 -20.39 -5.60
C PHE A 130 -4.28 -21.21 -5.20
N LEU A 131 -5.01 -20.80 -4.16
CA LEU A 131 -6.20 -21.50 -3.67
C LEU A 131 -7.39 -21.43 -4.64
N TYR A 132 -7.48 -20.39 -5.47
CA TYR A 132 -8.57 -20.20 -6.45
C TYR A 132 -8.36 -20.94 -7.78
N ALA A 133 -7.36 -21.84 -7.88
CA ALA A 133 -7.14 -22.76 -9.00
C ALA A 133 -7.01 -22.10 -10.39
N ALA A 134 -6.40 -20.91 -10.47
CA ALA A 134 -6.00 -20.34 -11.76
C ALA A 134 -4.57 -20.80 -12.09
N GLU A 135 -4.43 -21.82 -12.95
CA GLU A 135 -3.13 -22.29 -13.49
C GLU A 135 -2.32 -21.20 -14.23
N VAL A 136 -2.89 -20.01 -14.41
CA VAL A 136 -2.39 -18.93 -15.26
C VAL A 136 -1.15 -18.21 -14.68
N TRP A 137 -0.71 -18.49 -13.44
CA TRP A 137 0.29 -17.64 -12.75
C TRP A 137 1.45 -18.40 -12.07
N LYS A 138 1.86 -19.54 -12.64
CA LYS A 138 2.98 -20.36 -12.15
C LYS A 138 4.35 -19.67 -12.22
N ASP A 139 4.46 -18.56 -12.96
CA ASP A 139 5.73 -17.90 -13.28
C ASP A 139 6.09 -16.71 -12.38
N THR A 140 5.27 -16.39 -11.37
CA THR A 140 5.61 -15.28 -10.45
C THR A 140 6.71 -15.71 -9.48
N SER A 141 7.94 -15.26 -9.74
CA SER A 141 9.07 -15.52 -8.87
C SER A 141 8.94 -14.77 -7.54
N LEU A 142 9.06 -15.50 -6.42
CA LEU A 142 9.14 -14.94 -5.06
C LEU A 142 10.26 -13.90 -4.93
N VAL A 143 11.34 -14.04 -5.70
CA VAL A 143 12.46 -13.08 -5.72
C VAL A 143 12.00 -11.73 -6.27
N THR A 144 11.14 -11.73 -7.29
CA THR A 144 10.60 -10.50 -7.89
C THR A 144 9.70 -9.76 -6.89
N ILE A 145 8.86 -10.51 -6.16
CA ILE A 145 8.03 -9.97 -5.08
C ILE A 145 8.92 -9.34 -3.99
N LEU A 146 9.99 -10.02 -3.59
CA LEU A 146 10.91 -9.52 -2.57
C LEU A 146 11.65 -8.25 -3.02
N ILE A 147 12.14 -8.20 -4.26
CA ILE A 147 12.79 -7.00 -4.83
C ILE A 147 11.81 -5.84 -4.88
N ALA A 148 10.59 -6.07 -5.38
CA ALA A 148 9.56 -5.04 -5.43
C ALA A 148 9.20 -4.51 -4.04
N ALA A 149 9.09 -5.39 -3.04
CA ALA A 149 8.85 -5.05 -1.64
C ALA A 149 9.99 -4.18 -1.05
N PHE A 150 11.24 -4.53 -1.37
CA PHE A 150 12.41 -3.78 -0.95
C PHE A 150 12.45 -2.37 -1.55
N VAL A 151 12.30 -2.27 -2.88
CA VAL A 151 12.30 -0.99 -3.60
C VAL A 151 11.19 -0.08 -3.08
N ARG A 152 9.96 -0.58 -2.94
CA ARG A 152 8.82 0.20 -2.46
C ARG A 152 9.03 0.71 -1.04
N SER A 153 9.61 -0.12 -0.17
CA SER A 153 9.92 0.27 1.21
C SER A 153 10.96 1.40 1.28
N ILE A 154 11.98 1.37 0.42
CA ILE A 154 12.94 2.46 0.28
C ILE A 154 12.25 3.74 -0.18
N VAL A 155 11.41 3.66 -1.21
CA VAL A 155 10.68 4.81 -1.76
C VAL A 155 9.79 5.45 -0.69
N ILE A 156 9.06 4.64 0.10
CA ILE A 156 8.24 5.14 1.21
C ILE A 156 9.09 5.95 2.19
N ILE A 157 10.25 5.42 2.60
CA ILE A 157 11.12 6.09 3.56
C ILE A 157 11.72 7.36 2.97
N LEU A 158 12.12 7.33 1.70
CA LEU A 158 12.64 8.51 1.02
C LEU A 158 11.57 9.62 0.96
N CYS A 159 10.32 9.30 0.61
CA CYS A 159 9.22 10.26 0.61
C CYS A 159 9.01 10.89 2.00
N VAL A 160 9.01 10.06 3.06
CA VAL A 160 8.85 10.55 4.44
C VAL A 160 10.04 11.42 4.85
N PHE A 161 11.27 11.01 4.52
CA PHE A 161 12.48 11.77 4.81
C PHE A 161 12.47 13.14 4.14
N LEU A 162 12.17 13.20 2.84
CA LEU A 162 12.10 14.45 2.08
C LEU A 162 11.02 15.38 2.65
N TYR A 163 9.84 14.84 2.99
CA TYR A 163 8.79 15.63 3.62
C TYR A 163 9.27 16.27 4.94
N ARG A 164 9.86 15.47 5.83
CA ARG A 164 10.32 15.98 7.13
C ARG A 164 11.50 16.95 7.01
N ARG A 165 12.35 16.78 5.99
CA ARG A 165 13.51 17.64 5.79
C ARG A 165 13.14 19.00 5.19
N PHE A 166 12.20 19.03 4.25
CA PHE A 166 11.96 20.22 3.42
C PHE A 166 10.61 20.90 3.66
N ILE A 167 9.59 20.17 4.10
CA ILE A 167 8.21 20.67 4.23
C ILE A 167 7.85 20.94 5.69
N GLU A 168 8.04 19.96 6.58
CA GLU A 168 7.66 20.06 7.99
C GLU A 168 8.23 21.30 8.72
N PRO A 169 9.51 21.69 8.54
CA PRO A 169 10.08 22.87 9.20
C PRO A 169 9.49 24.20 8.73
N ARG A 170 8.73 24.21 7.63
CA ARG A 170 8.12 25.43 7.05
C ARG A 170 6.66 25.61 7.45
N ILE A 171 6.06 24.68 8.18
CA ILE A 171 4.68 24.79 8.65
C ILE A 171 4.71 25.53 9.99
N PRO A 172 4.10 26.73 10.10
CA PRO A 172 4.07 27.44 11.38
C PRO A 172 3.36 26.58 12.42
N LEU A 173 4.00 26.40 13.58
CA LEU A 173 3.36 25.77 14.72
C LEU A 173 2.12 26.59 15.06
N LYS A 174 0.95 25.96 14.96
CA LYS A 174 -0.29 26.56 15.45
C LYS A 174 -0.10 26.73 16.95
N GLU A 175 0.02 27.97 17.43
CA GLU A 175 0.05 28.27 18.86
C GLU A 175 -1.14 27.56 19.50
N GLU A 176 -0.85 26.57 20.36
CA GLU A 176 -1.87 26.02 21.23
C GLU A 176 -2.29 27.16 22.14
N VAL A 177 -3.46 27.73 21.84
CA VAL A 177 -4.14 28.64 22.76
C VAL A 177 -4.41 27.81 24.02
N SER A 178 -3.57 28.02 25.03
CA SER A 178 -3.77 27.46 26.36
C SER A 178 -5.17 27.84 26.85
N PRO A 179 -5.96 26.89 27.38
CA PRO A 179 -7.06 27.25 28.26
C PRO A 179 -6.55 27.93 29.54
#